data_AF-A0A4R4W5T1-F1
#
_entry.id   AF-A0A4R4W5T1-F1
#
_cell.length_a   1.000
_cell.length_b   1.000
_cell.length_c   1.000
_cell.angle_alpha   90.00
_cell.angle_beta   90.00
_cell.angle_gamma   90.00
#
_symmetry.space_group_name_H-M   'P 1'
#
loop_
_entity.id
_entity.type
_entity.pdbx_description
1 polymer ?
#
loop_
_entity_poly.entity_id
_entity_poly.type
_entity_poly.pdbx_seq_one_letter_code
_entity_poly.pdbx_strand_id
1 'polypeptide(L)'
;ALVGGMFGVGGPMLCVPLLVALGVPVLPALAAAQAQSVVIAGVGTAGYAAAGAVDWPLAAVVGVPELAGVVLGWMIARAVPARALTGALVVSLLTLAPYVALHG
;
A
#
# COMPACT_ATOMS: atom_id res chain seq x y z
N ALA A 1 17.21 1.51 0.65
CA ALA A 1 16.84 2.93 0.81
C ALA A 1 17.00 3.71 -0.50
N LEU A 2 18.18 3.69 -1.14
CA LEU A 2 18.45 4.45 -2.37
C LEU A 2 17.46 4.17 -3.52
N VAL A 3 17.23 2.89 -3.85
CA VAL A 3 16.31 2.50 -4.94
C VAL A 3 14.84 2.81 -4.60
N GLY A 4 14.38 2.53 -3.38
CA GLY A 4 13.01 2.87 -2.95
C GLY A 4 12.74 4.38 -2.85
N GLY A 5 13.78 5.18 -2.59
CA GLY A 5 13.67 6.65 -2.63
C GLY A 5 13.55 7.20 -4.06
N MET A 6 14.16 6.55 -5.05
CA MET A 6 14.11 6.97 -6.45
C MET A 6 12.76 6.73 -7.11
N PHE A 7 12.04 5.67 -6.73
CA PHE A 7 10.72 5.36 -7.31
C PHE A 7 9.56 6.08 -6.61
N GLY A 8 9.80 6.82 -5.52
CA GLY A 8 8.72 7.44 -4.71
C GLY A 8 7.77 6.43 -4.03
N VAL A 9 8.00 5.15 -4.30
CA VAL A 9 7.26 4.00 -3.81
C VAL A 9 8.12 3.39 -2.71
N GLY A 10 7.70 3.57 -1.46
CA GLY A 10 8.49 3.17 -0.29
C GLY A 10 9.09 1.75 -0.40
N GLY A 11 10.21 1.55 0.30
CA GLY A 11 10.94 0.28 0.39
C GLY A 11 10.12 -1.02 0.55
N PRO A 12 8.93 -1.02 1.20
CA PRO A 12 8.09 -2.22 1.32
C PRO A 12 7.64 -2.85 -0.01
N MET A 13 7.42 -2.06 -1.07
CA MET A 13 6.97 -2.60 -2.35
C MET A 13 8.04 -3.46 -3.05
N LEU A 14 9.32 -3.17 -2.79
CA LEU A 14 10.44 -3.97 -3.27
C LEU A 14 10.74 -5.17 -2.37
N CYS A 15 10.36 -5.15 -1.08
CA CYS A 15 10.64 -6.26 -0.18
C CYS A 15 9.93 -7.55 -0.60
N VAL A 16 8.68 -7.48 -1.06
CA VAL A 16 7.93 -8.67 -1.49
C VAL A 16 8.62 -9.41 -2.66
N PRO A 17 8.88 -8.79 -3.83
CA PRO A 17 9.51 -9.48 -4.94
C PRO A 17 10.94 -9.95 -4.63
N LEU A 18 11.70 -9.19 -3.83
CA LEU A 18 13.04 -9.60 -3.42
C LEU A 18 13.03 -10.83 -2.51
N LEU A 19 12.15 -10.87 -1.51
CA LEU A 19 12.01 -12.03 -0.63
C LEU A 19 11.51 -13.26 -1.38
N VAL A 20 10.58 -13.09 -2.32
CA VAL A 20 10.11 -14.17 -3.19
C VAL A 20 11.22 -14.68 -4.11
N ALA A 21 12.03 -13.79 -4.69
CA ALA A 21 13.20 -14.16 -5.50
C ALA A 21 14.27 -14.92 -4.71
N LEU A 22 14.37 -14.66 -3.40
CA LEU A 22 15.23 -15.39 -2.46
C LEU A 22 14.61 -16.73 -1.98
N GLY A 23 13.43 -17.10 -2.47
CA GLY A 23 12.77 -18.37 -2.16
C GLY A 23 11.81 -18.33 -0.96
N VAL A 24 11.52 -17.16 -0.39
CA VAL A 24 10.54 -17.02 0.68
C VAL A 24 9.12 -17.16 0.10
N PRO A 25 8.22 -17.95 0.74
CA PRO A 25 6.84 -18.02 0.29
C PRO A 25 6.16 -16.64 0.31
N VAL A 26 5.26 -16.42 -0.65
CA VAL A 26 4.62 -15.10 -0.91
C VAL A 26 3.92 -14.54 0.33
N LEU A 27 3.26 -15.38 1.11
CA LEU A 27 2.48 -14.95 2.28
C LEU A 27 3.37 -14.37 3.40
N PRO A 28 4.45 -15.04 3.85
CA PRO A 28 5.45 -14.45 4.76
C PRO A 28 6.12 -13.20 4.19
N ALA A 29 6.46 -13.19 2.90
CA ALA A 29 7.09 -12.03 2.26
C ALA A 29 6.17 -10.79 2.30
N LEU A 30 4.88 -10.98 2.02
CA LEU A 30 3.86 -9.94 2.13
C LEU A 30 3.69 -9.46 3.58
N ALA A 31 3.64 -10.39 4.54
CA ALA A 31 3.51 -10.05 5.96
C ALA A 31 4.70 -9.19 6.44
N ALA A 32 5.92 -9.55 6.04
CA ALA A 32 7.13 -8.78 6.37
C ALA A 32 7.09 -7.35 5.79
N ALA A 33 6.67 -7.21 4.53
CA ALA A 33 6.53 -5.89 3.91
C ALA A 33 5.48 -5.02 4.60
N GLN A 34 4.37 -5.60 5.06
CA GLN A 34 3.36 -4.86 5.82
C GLN A 34 3.86 -4.47 7.21
N ALA A 35 4.53 -5.37 7.92
CA ALA A 35 5.15 -5.04 9.20
C ALA A 35 6.14 -3.88 9.08
N GLN A 36 6.97 -3.88 8.03
CA GLN A 36 7.87 -2.77 7.73
C GLN A 36 7.10 -1.47 7.48
N SER A 37 6.02 -1.51 6.72
CA SER A 37 5.20 -0.33 6.41
C SER A 37 4.63 0.31 7.67
N VAL A 38 4.12 -0.51 8.60
CA VAL A 38 3.59 -0.04 9.90
C VAL A 38 4.67 0.64 10.72
N VAL A 39 5.87 0.05 10.80
CA VAL A 39 6.99 0.64 11.55
C VAL A 39 7.42 1.98 10.94
N ILE A 40 7.59 2.06 9.62
CA ILE A 40 7.99 3.29 8.93
C ILE A 40 6.93 4.38 9.13
N ALA A 41 5.66 4.05 8.93
CA ALA A 41 4.55 4.99 9.11
C ALA A 41 4.47 5.47 10.57
N GLY A 42 4.64 4.58 11.55
CA GLY A 42 4.63 4.92 12.97
C GLY A 42 5.76 5.86 13.36
N VAL A 43 7.00 5.54 12.95
CA VAL A 43 8.17 6.39 13.23
C VAL A 43 8.06 7.74 12.53
N GLY A 44 7.61 7.77 11.27
CA GLY A 44 7.37 9.00 10.54
C GLY A 44 6.32 9.89 11.23
N THR A 45 5.18 9.30 11.58
CA THR A 45 4.09 9.99 12.28
C THR A 45 4.57 10.54 13.63
N ALA A 46 5.29 9.74 14.42
CA ALA A 46 5.84 10.18 15.69
C ALA A 46 6.85 11.34 15.53
N GLY A 47 7.70 11.28 14.50
CA GLY A 47 8.65 12.34 14.17
C GLY A 47 7.96 13.64 13.79
N TYR A 48 6.94 13.59 12.92
CA TYR A 48 6.16 14.77 12.54
C TYR A 48 5.33 15.32 13.71
N ALA A 49 4.76 14.44 14.53
CA ALA A 49 4.00 14.84 15.71
C ALA A 49 4.88 15.55 16.75
N ALA A 50 6.10 15.05 16.98
CA ALA A 50 7.08 15.68 17.87
C ALA A 50 7.55 17.05 17.35
N ALA A 51 7.60 17.23 16.02
CA ALA A 51 7.93 18.50 15.38
C ALA A 51 6.76 19.51 15.34
N GLY A 52 5.57 19.13 15.82
CA GLY A 52 4.37 19.98 15.76
C GLY A 52 3.84 20.23 14.34
N ALA A 53 4.29 19.45 13.36
CA ALA A 53 3.98 19.62 11.94
C ALA A 53 2.72 18.84 11.50
N VAL A 54 1.98 18.25 12.45
CA VAL A 54 0.77 17.45 12.18
C VAL A 54 -0.47 18.31 12.34
N ASP A 55 -1.19 18.50 11.22
CA ASP A 55 -2.54 19.04 11.23
C ASP A 55 -3.53 17.91 11.57
N TRP A 56 -3.94 17.85 12.83
CA TRP A 56 -4.86 16.83 13.34
C TRP A 56 -6.26 16.87 12.70
N PRO A 57 -6.88 18.05 12.46
CA PRO A 57 -8.10 18.13 11.67
C PRO A 57 -7.98 17.48 10.29
N LEU A 58 -6.91 17.79 9.55
CA LEU A 58 -6.69 17.21 8.23
C LEU A 58 -6.44 15.69 8.32
N ALA A 59 -5.65 15.27 9.30
CA ALA A 59 -5.38 13.85 9.56
C ALA A 59 -6.68 13.07 9.86
N ALA A 60 -7.64 13.67 10.58
CA ALA A 60 -8.92 13.04 10.85
C ALA A 60 -9.82 12.99 9.60
N VAL A 61 -9.89 14.09 8.84
CA VAL A 61 -10.71 14.17 7.61
C VAL A 61 -10.23 13.21 6.53
N VAL A 62 -8.92 12.96 6.44
CA VAL A 62 -8.36 12.01 5.48
C VAL A 62 -8.32 10.59 6.05
N GLY A 63 -7.86 10.44 7.29
CA GLY A 63 -7.63 9.14 7.90
C GLY A 63 -8.90 8.36 8.23
N VAL A 64 -10.00 9.02 8.63
CA VAL A 64 -11.25 8.32 8.96
C VAL A 64 -11.89 7.69 7.70
N PRO A 65 -12.07 8.40 6.58
CA PRO A 65 -12.53 7.80 5.34
C PRO A 65 -11.58 6.72 4.81
N GLU A 66 -10.26 6.92 4.94
CA GLU A 66 -9.26 5.93 4.53
C GLU A 66 -9.41 4.62 5.32
N LEU A 67 -9.48 4.69 6.65
CA LEU A 67 -9.69 3.53 7.51
C LEU A 67 -11.03 2.83 7.19
N ALA A 68 -12.10 3.59 7.00
CA ALA A 68 -13.40 3.05 6.62
C ALA A 68 -13.32 2.33 5.25
N GLY A 69 -12.66 2.94 4.27
CA GLY A 69 -12.43 2.37 2.94
C GLY A 69 -11.63 1.07 2.99
N VAL A 70 -10.56 1.01 3.79
CA VAL A 70 -9.75 -0.19 3.97
C VAL A 70 -10.55 -1.34 4.60
N VAL A 71 -11.32 -1.06 5.65
CA VAL A 71 -12.14 -2.07 6.32
C VAL A 71 -13.24 -2.58 5.38
N LEU A 72 -13.96 -1.68 4.71
CA LEU A 72 -14.99 -2.06 3.75
C LEU A 72 -14.41 -2.85 2.57
N GLY A 73 -13.28 -2.40 2.03
CA GLY A 73 -12.56 -3.09 0.96
C GLY A 73 -12.11 -4.49 1.36
N TRP A 74 -11.58 -4.65 2.57
CA TRP A 74 -11.21 -5.96 3.12
C TRP A 74 -12.42 -6.90 3.27
N MET A 75 -13.55 -6.38 3.77
CA MET A 75 -14.78 -7.16 3.88
C MET A 75 -15.28 -7.63 2.51
N ILE A 76 -15.32 -6.73 1.52
CA ILE A 76 -15.72 -7.06 0.14
C ILE A 76 -14.76 -8.09 -0.47
N ALA A 77 -13.45 -7.90 -0.32
CA ALA A 77 -12.44 -8.81 -0.85
C ALA A 77 -12.56 -10.24 -0.29
N ARG A 78 -13.01 -10.39 0.96
CA ARG A 78 -13.27 -11.72 1.56
C ARG A 78 -14.58 -12.35 1.12
N ALA A 79 -15.59 -11.54 0.78
CA ALA A 79 -16.89 -12.02 0.33
C ALA A 79 -16.89 -12.43 -1.16
N VAL A 80 -16.00 -11.85 -1.96
CA VAL A 80 -15.93 -12.08 -3.41
C VAL A 80 -15.00 -13.27 -3.74
N PRO A 81 -15.39 -14.18 -4.66
CA PRO A 81 -14.52 -15.28 -5.08
C PRO A 81 -13.25 -14.76 -5.75
N ALA A 82 -12.09 -15.35 -5.41
CA ALA A 82 -10.77 -14.92 -5.87
C ALA A 82 -10.66 -14.70 -7.39
N ARG A 83 -11.38 -15.51 -8.19
CA ARG A 83 -11.43 -15.39 -9.66
C ARG A 83 -12.02 -14.06 -10.13
N ALA A 84 -13.07 -13.57 -9.47
CA ALA A 84 -13.68 -12.28 -9.80
C ALA A 84 -12.79 -11.12 -9.37
N LEU A 85 -12.08 -11.26 -8.24
CA LEU A 85 -11.11 -10.27 -7.78
C LEU A 85 -9.91 -10.15 -8.73
N THR A 86 -9.39 -11.27 -9.21
CA THR A 86 -8.34 -11.29 -10.25
C THR A 86 -8.84 -10.69 -11.56
N GLY A 87 -10.08 -11.00 -11.97
CA GLY A 87 -10.69 -10.39 -13.16
C GLY A 87 -10.80 -8.87 -13.04
N ALA A 88 -11.28 -8.37 -11.90
CA ALA A 88 -11.36 -6.94 -11.63
C ALA A 88 -9.97 -6.28 -11.66
N LEU A 89 -8.97 -6.91 -11.03
CA LEU A 89 -7.58 -6.42 -11.03
C LEU A 89 -7.04 -6.30 -12.46
N VAL A 90 -7.20 -7.34 -13.28
CA VAL A 90 -6.75 -7.35 -14.69
C VAL A 90 -7.43 -6.25 -15.49
N VAL A 91 -8.75 -6.08 -15.35
CA VAL A 91 -9.50 -5.02 -16.05
C VAL A 91 -9.04 -3.63 -15.60
N SER A 92 -8.86 -3.43 -14.28
CA SER A 92 -8.36 -2.14 -13.76
C SER A 92 -6.94 -1.83 -14.23
N LEU A 93 -6.05 -2.82 -14.34
CA LEU A 93 -4.70 -2.63 -14.88
C LEU A 93 -4.71 -2.33 -16.38
N LEU A 94 -5.54 -3.04 -17.16
CA LEU A 94 -5.67 -2.82 -18.60
C LEU A 94 -6.34 -1.49 -18.95
N THR A 95 -7.08 -0.88 -18.03
CA THR A 95 -7.68 0.45 -18.23
C THR A 95 -6.74 1.56 -17.74
N LEU A 96 -6.13 1.40 -16.56
CA LEU A 96 -5.18 2.38 -16.01
C LEU A 96 -3.91 2.52 -16.85
N ALA A 97 -3.33 1.41 -17.34
CA ALA A 97 -2.08 1.44 -18.09
C ALA A 97 -2.13 2.32 -19.36
N PRO A 98 -3.10 2.16 -20.28
CA PRO A 98 -3.23 3.04 -21.44
C PRO A 98 -3.71 4.44 -21.05
N TYR A 99 -4.53 4.59 -20.00
CA TYR A 99 -4.98 5.91 -19.54
C TYR A 99 -3.79 6.77 -19.07
N VAL A 100 -2.92 6.21 -18.22
CA VAL A 100 -1.70 6.88 -17.75
C VAL A 100 -0.72 7.10 -18.90
N ALA A 101 -0.60 6.17 -19.86
CA ALA A 101 0.28 6.35 -21.01
C ALA A 101 -0.19 7.43 -22.01
N LEU A 102 -1.49 7.75 -22.03
CA LEU A 102 -2.07 8.75 -22.93
C LEU A 102 -2.24 10.14 -22.27
N HIS A 103 -2.28 10.21 -20.94
CA HIS A 103 -2.54 11.45 -20.17
C HIS A 103 -1.47 11.79 -19.12
N GLY A 104 -0.41 10.99 -18.99
CA GLY A 104 0.80 11.31 -18.23
C GLY A 104 1.91 11.83 -19.14
#